data_AF-A6TVB4-F1
#
_entry.id   AF-A6TVB4-F1
#
_cell.length_a   1.000
_cell.length_b   1.000
_cell.length_c   1.000
_cell.angle_alpha   90.00
_cell.angle_beta   90.00
_cell.angle_gamma   90.00
#
_symmetry.space_group_name_H-M   'P 1'
#
loop_
_entity.id
_entity.type
_entity.pdbx_description
1 polymer ?
#
loop_
_entity_poly.entity_id
_entity_poly.type
_entity_poly.pdbx_seq_one_letter_code
_entity_poly.pdbx_strand_id
1 'polypeptide(L)'
;MNINKFNAEGYYDPTPHEALTNIVKKEKVASKPAFRPLVYICAPFHGAVKENVLKATQFAEFAFNRGCIPLTPHLLFPFMDDSNEKERDLAIFMDIILMGKCQEVWVLGDVISKGMSIEIEKAKKRRQPVRYFNKDFEEVEAL
;
A
#
# COMPACT_ATOMS: atom_id res chain seq x y z
N MET A 1 19.83 5.43 -23.00
CA MET A 1 20.95 5.69 -23.94
C MET A 1 21.75 4.42 -24.11
N ASN A 2 22.15 4.08 -25.33
CA ASN A 2 23.05 2.97 -25.61
C ASN A 2 24.46 3.56 -25.76
N ILE A 3 25.42 3.14 -24.93
CA ILE A 3 26.79 3.69 -24.94
C ILE A 3 27.61 2.90 -25.96
N ASN A 4 28.27 3.60 -26.88
CA ASN A 4 29.09 2.96 -27.91
C ASN A 4 30.32 2.29 -27.27
N LYS A 5 30.77 1.16 -27.83
CA LYS A 5 32.00 0.45 -27.45
C LYS A 5 33.24 0.97 -28.19
N PHE A 6 33.04 1.86 -29.15
CA PHE A 6 34.09 2.45 -29.96
C PHE A 6 34.15 3.96 -29.74
N ASN A 7 35.37 4.52 -29.76
CA ASN A 7 35.59 5.96 -29.67
C ASN A 7 35.25 6.68 -31.01
N ALA A 8 35.45 7.99 -31.07
CA ALA A 8 35.13 8.81 -32.24
C ALA A 8 35.90 8.41 -33.51
N GLU A 9 37.05 7.76 -33.35
CA GLU A 9 37.90 7.28 -34.45
C GLU A 9 37.59 5.82 -34.84
N GLY A 10 36.64 5.18 -34.16
CA GLY A 10 36.23 3.81 -34.44
C GLY A 10 37.09 2.74 -33.77
N TYR A 11 38.03 3.11 -32.89
CA TYR A 11 38.82 2.14 -32.13
C TYR A 11 38.02 1.59 -30.95
N TYR A 12 38.22 0.31 -30.66
CA TYR A 12 37.59 -0.35 -29.52
C TYR A 12 38.12 0.27 -28.23
N ASP A 13 37.22 0.84 -27.43
CA ASP A 13 37.56 1.64 -26.26
C ASP A 13 36.77 1.16 -25.02
N PRO A 14 37.19 0.04 -24.40
CA PRO A 14 36.42 -0.63 -23.36
C PRO A 14 36.35 0.18 -22.06
N THR A 15 37.39 0.95 -21.73
CA THR A 15 37.50 1.64 -20.45
C THR A 15 36.45 2.76 -20.29
N PRO A 16 36.31 3.71 -21.24
CA PRO A 16 35.26 4.72 -21.20
C PRO A 16 33.86 4.10 -21.35
N HIS A 17 33.72 3.06 -22.19
CA HIS A 17 32.47 2.35 -22.34
C HIS A 17 31.97 1.77 -21.01
N GLU A 18 32.83 1.05 -20.28
CA GLU A 18 32.48 0.47 -18.98
C GLU A 18 32.21 1.55 -17.93
N ALA A 19 33.05 2.59 -17.86
CA ALA A 19 32.88 3.69 -16.92
C ALA A 19 31.51 4.38 -17.10
N LEU A 20 31.19 4.79 -18.33
CA LEU A 20 29.92 5.42 -18.66
C LEU A 20 28.74 4.47 -18.43
N THR A 21 28.89 3.18 -18.76
CA THR A 21 27.83 2.18 -18.56
C THR A 21 27.52 2.00 -17.08
N ASN A 22 28.54 2.00 -16.23
CA ASN A 22 28.38 1.90 -14.80
C ASN A 22 27.72 3.16 -14.21
N ILE A 23 28.07 4.35 -14.70
CA ILE A 23 27.41 5.61 -14.31
C ILE A 23 25.92 5.54 -14.69
N VAL A 24 25.59 5.25 -15.95
CA VAL A 24 24.19 5.16 -16.41
C VAL A 24 23.40 4.08 -15.65
N LYS A 25 24.02 2.95 -15.32
CA LYS A 25 23.38 1.92 -14.48
C LYS A 25 23.09 2.45 -13.07
N LYS A 26 24.04 3.14 -12.44
CA LYS A 26 23.86 3.73 -11.10
C LYS A 26 22.78 4.80 -11.12
N GLU A 27 22.80 5.70 -12.10
CA GLU A 27 21.76 6.73 -12.29
C GLU A 27 20.39 6.11 -12.51
N LYS A 28 20.29 5.05 -13.33
CA LYS A 28 19.02 4.36 -13.58
C LYS A 28 18.49 3.61 -12.35
N VAL A 29 19.35 3.13 -11.47
CA VAL A 29 18.95 2.55 -10.19
C VAL A 29 18.50 3.64 -9.23
N ALA A 30 19.25 4.75 -9.15
CA ALA A 30 18.89 5.91 -8.33
C ALA A 30 17.59 6.60 -8.80
N SER A 31 17.29 6.57 -10.10
CA SER A 31 16.08 7.15 -10.68
C SER A 31 14.87 6.23 -10.60
N LYS A 32 15.03 4.94 -10.27
CA LYS A 32 13.90 4.05 -10.05
C LYS A 32 13.28 4.42 -8.70
N PRO A 33 11.96 4.64 -8.63
CA PRO A 33 11.32 4.82 -7.33
C PRO A 33 11.61 3.59 -6.47
N ALA A 34 11.97 3.82 -5.21
CA ALA A 34 12.13 2.74 -4.25
C ALA A 34 10.84 1.89 -4.23
N PHE A 35 10.99 0.58 -4.07
CA PHE A 35 9.85 -0.31 -3.90
C PHE A 35 9.02 0.18 -2.70
N ARG A 36 7.71 0.33 -2.92
CA ARG A 36 6.75 0.71 -1.89
C ARG A 36 5.75 -0.44 -1.72
N PRO A 37 5.64 -1.07 -0.55
CA PRO A 37 4.66 -2.12 -0.33
C PRO A 37 3.24 -1.54 -0.39
N LEU A 38 2.34 -2.25 -1.06
CA LEU A 38 0.91 -2.01 -1.00
C LEU A 38 0.38 -2.53 0.34
N VAL A 39 -0.25 -1.65 1.10
CA VAL A 39 -0.77 -1.93 2.44
C VAL A 39 -2.27 -1.72 2.44
N TYR A 40 -3.01 -2.73 2.86
CA TYR A 40 -4.45 -2.62 3.06
C TYR A 40 -4.73 -1.95 4.41
N ILE A 41 -5.58 -0.93 4.42
CA ILE A 41 -5.98 -0.23 5.64
C ILE A 41 -7.38 -0.71 6.05
N CYS A 42 -7.41 -1.44 7.15
CA CYS A 42 -8.59 -1.89 7.86
C CYS A 42 -8.89 -0.87 8.96
N ALA A 43 -9.90 -0.02 8.76
CA ALA A 43 -10.28 1.03 9.72
C ALA A 43 -11.80 1.04 9.93
N PRO A 44 -12.28 1.51 11.10
CA PRO A 44 -13.71 1.64 11.34
C PRO A 44 -14.34 2.59 10.33
N PHE A 45 -15.52 2.22 9.82
CA PHE A 45 -16.29 3.05 8.88
C PHE A 45 -17.68 3.39 9.43
N HIS A 46 -18.39 2.39 9.96
CA HIS A 46 -19.76 2.52 10.46
C HIS A 46 -19.87 3.44 11.70
N GLY A 47 -21.02 4.10 11.84
CA GLY A 47 -21.35 4.99 12.97
C GLY A 47 -20.99 6.45 12.66
N ALA A 48 -19.86 6.92 13.16
CA ALA A 48 -19.39 8.30 12.98
C ALA A 48 -18.68 8.47 11.61
N VAL A 49 -19.42 8.26 10.52
CA VAL A 49 -18.85 8.13 9.15
C VAL A 49 -17.89 9.27 8.80
N LYS A 50 -18.22 10.53 9.10
CA LYS A 50 -17.33 11.67 8.78
C LYS A 50 -16.01 11.64 9.56
N GLU A 51 -16.06 11.37 10.85
CA GLU A 51 -14.87 11.31 11.72
C GLU A 51 -14.01 10.10 11.36
N ASN A 52 -14.64 8.95 11.12
CA ASN A 52 -14.00 7.72 10.69
C ASN A 52 -13.31 7.87 9.33
N VAL A 53 -13.97 8.48 8.35
CA VAL A 53 -13.41 8.79 7.03
C VAL A 53 -12.20 9.72 7.16
N LEU A 54 -12.30 10.77 7.98
CA LEU A 54 -11.18 11.69 8.22
C LEU A 54 -10.00 10.95 8.84
N LYS A 55 -10.25 10.13 9.87
CA LYS A 55 -9.21 9.39 10.59
C LYS A 55 -8.54 8.34 9.70
N ALA A 56 -9.31 7.59 8.91
CA ALA A 56 -8.78 6.64 7.95
C ALA A 56 -7.97 7.34 6.84
N THR A 57 -8.36 8.54 6.41
CA THR A 57 -7.61 9.35 5.46
C THR A 57 -6.26 9.79 6.05
N GLN A 58 -6.25 10.30 7.28
CA GLN A 58 -5.02 10.67 7.99
C GLN A 58 -4.09 9.47 8.19
N PHE A 59 -4.66 8.30 8.49
CA PHE A 59 -3.87 7.09 8.63
C PHE A 59 -3.31 6.56 7.30
N ALA A 60 -4.05 6.74 6.20
CA ALA A 60 -3.54 6.48 4.86
C ALA A 60 -2.35 7.39 4.52
N GLU A 61 -2.45 8.68 4.84
CA GLU A 61 -1.32 9.61 4.72
C GLU A 61 -0.12 9.19 5.59
N PHE A 62 -0.36 8.76 6.83
CA PHE A 62 0.68 8.20 7.69
C PHE A 62 1.39 7.00 7.05
N ALA A 63 0.65 6.02 6.50
CA ALA A 63 1.24 4.89 5.80
C ALA A 63 2.02 5.30 4.54
N PHE A 64 1.51 6.26 3.77
CA PHE A 64 2.19 6.84 2.61
C PHE A 64 3.54 7.48 3.00
N ASN A 65 3.55 8.26 4.09
CA ASN A 65 4.76 8.90 4.61
C ASN A 65 5.80 7.88 5.13
N ARG A 66 5.35 6.66 5.50
CA ARG A 66 6.24 5.52 5.81
C ARG A 66 6.73 4.74 4.59
N GLY A 67 6.49 5.26 3.38
CA GLY A 67 6.96 4.65 2.14
C GLY A 67 6.05 3.54 1.61
N CYS A 68 4.82 3.42 2.10
CA CYS A 68 3.84 2.46 1.60
C CYS A 68 2.95 3.06 0.51
N ILE A 69 2.19 2.21 -0.18
CA ILE A 69 1.04 2.59 -1.00
C ILE A 69 -0.21 2.16 -0.19
N PRO A 70 -0.95 3.08 0.42
CA PRO A 70 -2.14 2.73 1.19
C PRO A 70 -3.32 2.40 0.27
N LEU A 71 -4.07 1.34 0.61
CA LEU A 71 -5.34 1.00 -0.01
C LEU A 71 -6.41 0.98 1.09
N THR A 72 -7.31 1.95 1.04
CA THR A 72 -8.37 2.16 2.04
C THR A 72 -9.74 2.01 1.37
N PRO A 73 -10.33 0.80 1.34
CA PRO A 73 -11.42 0.51 0.41
C PRO A 73 -12.72 1.28 0.63
N HIS A 74 -13.05 1.60 1.89
CA HIS A 74 -14.22 2.42 2.21
C HIS A 74 -14.11 3.86 1.70
N LEU A 75 -12.93 4.31 1.27
CA LEU A 75 -12.74 5.58 0.54
C LEU A 75 -12.84 5.42 -0.98
N LEU A 76 -12.73 4.19 -1.50
CA LEU A 76 -12.73 3.89 -2.94
C LEU A 76 -14.13 3.69 -3.52
N PHE A 77 -15.10 3.33 -2.67
CA PHE A 77 -16.46 3.00 -3.10
C PHE A 77 -17.52 3.97 -2.54
N PRO A 78 -17.39 5.31 -2.75
CA PRO A 78 -18.35 6.28 -2.23
C PRO A 78 -19.74 6.18 -2.88
N PHE A 79 -19.88 5.34 -3.91
CA PHE A 79 -21.12 5.07 -4.63
C PHE A 79 -21.90 3.85 -4.09
N MET A 80 -21.36 3.12 -3.10
CA MET A 80 -22.04 2.00 -2.46
C MET A 80 -22.82 2.47 -1.22
N ASP A 81 -24.04 1.99 -1.06
CA ASP A 81 -24.87 2.21 0.12
C ASP A 81 -24.72 1.07 1.12
N ASP A 82 -24.05 1.35 2.24
CA ASP A 82 -23.86 0.39 3.32
C ASP A 82 -25.19 -0.04 3.98
N SER A 83 -26.28 0.73 3.84
CA SER A 83 -27.60 0.32 4.34
C SER A 83 -28.25 -0.75 3.46
N ASN A 84 -27.82 -0.88 2.20
CA ASN A 84 -28.24 -1.91 1.27
C ASN A 84 -27.35 -3.16 1.40
N GLU A 85 -27.96 -4.28 1.83
CA GLU A 85 -27.25 -5.54 2.06
C GLU A 85 -26.51 -6.06 0.81
N LYS A 86 -27.10 -5.92 -0.38
CA LYS A 86 -26.48 -6.39 -1.63
C LYS A 86 -25.25 -5.58 -2.02
N GLU A 87 -25.32 -4.26 -1.84
CA GLU A 87 -24.20 -3.37 -2.15
C GLU A 87 -23.07 -3.55 -1.12
N ARG A 88 -23.42 -3.74 0.16
CA ARG A 88 -22.48 -4.08 1.22
C ARG A 88 -21.72 -5.37 0.94
N ASP A 89 -22.43 -6.44 0.55
CA ASP A 89 -21.80 -7.71 0.21
C ASP A 89 -20.85 -7.58 -0.99
N LEU A 90 -21.24 -6.78 -1.98
CA LEU A 90 -20.41 -6.48 -3.15
C LEU A 90 -19.17 -5.66 -2.78
N ALA A 91 -19.30 -4.67 -1.88
CA ALA A 91 -18.17 -3.91 -1.35
C ALA A 91 -17.18 -4.83 -0.63
N ILE A 92 -17.64 -5.65 0.32
CA ILE A 92 -16.81 -6.62 1.04
C ILE A 92 -16.10 -7.59 0.07
N PHE A 93 -16.77 -8.04 -0.99
CA PHE A 93 -16.16 -8.89 -2.00
C PHE A 93 -15.01 -8.20 -2.73
N MET A 94 -15.21 -6.95 -3.17
CA MET A 94 -14.15 -6.16 -3.81
C MET A 94 -12.99 -5.89 -2.86
N ASP A 95 -13.28 -5.56 -1.60
CA ASP A 95 -12.31 -5.32 -0.54
C ASP A 95 -11.39 -6.52 -0.34
N ILE A 96 -11.97 -7.72 -0.26
CA ILE A 96 -11.22 -8.98 -0.14
C ILE A 96 -10.34 -9.26 -1.37
N ILE A 97 -10.76 -8.87 -2.58
CA ILE A 97 -9.94 -9.02 -3.79
C ILE A 97 -8.74 -8.07 -3.71
N LEU A 98 -8.98 -6.80 -3.40
CA LEU A 98 -7.94 -5.77 -3.29
C LEU A 98 -6.94 -6.07 -2.18
N MET A 99 -7.43 -6.49 -1.01
CA MET A 99 -6.61 -6.98 0.10
C MET A 99 -5.67 -8.10 -0.35
N GLY A 100 -6.12 -8.99 -1.23
CA GLY A 100 -5.29 -10.10 -1.74
C GLY A 100 -4.11 -9.68 -2.61
N LYS A 101 -4.05 -8.40 -3.02
CA LYS A 101 -2.93 -7.81 -3.75
C LYS A 101 -1.95 -7.07 -2.83
N CYS A 102 -2.33 -6.84 -1.58
CA CYS A 102 -1.52 -6.11 -0.60
C CYS A 102 -0.50 -7.03 0.08
N GLN A 103 0.67 -6.49 0.41
CA GLN A 103 1.72 -7.20 1.13
C GLN A 103 1.43 -7.29 2.64
N GLU A 104 0.74 -6.30 3.20
CA GLU A 104 0.41 -6.23 4.63
C GLU A 104 -1.02 -5.70 4.83
N VAL A 105 -1.58 -5.98 6.00
CA VAL A 105 -2.84 -5.42 6.49
C VAL A 105 -2.57 -4.62 7.76
N TRP A 106 -2.91 -3.34 7.75
CA TRP A 106 -2.78 -2.46 8.92
C TRP A 106 -4.17 -2.17 9.46
N VAL A 107 -4.38 -2.50 10.73
CA VAL A 107 -5.63 -2.35 11.44
C VAL A 107 -5.55 -1.11 12.32
N LEU A 108 -6.45 -0.15 12.11
CA LEU A 108 -6.52 1.09 12.87
C LEU A 108 -7.73 1.09 13.79
N GLY A 109 -7.53 1.41 15.06
CA GLY A 109 -8.62 1.70 16.01
C GLY A 109 -8.28 1.25 17.42
N ASP A 110 -9.19 1.49 18.36
CA ASP A 110 -9.08 0.95 19.73
C ASP A 110 -10.08 -0.22 19.95
N VAL A 111 -10.96 -0.47 18.96
CA VAL A 111 -11.97 -1.53 19.01
C VAL A 111 -12.11 -2.13 17.61
N ILE A 112 -12.17 -3.46 17.53
CA ILE A 112 -12.38 -4.19 16.28
C ILE A 112 -13.89 -4.30 16.02
N SER A 113 -14.36 -3.64 14.95
CA SER A 113 -15.75 -3.78 14.50
C SER A 113 -16.02 -5.14 13.83
N LYS A 114 -17.30 -5.49 13.65
CA LYS A 114 -17.70 -6.72 12.94
C LYS A 114 -17.18 -6.77 11.49
N GLY A 115 -17.14 -5.63 10.79
CA GLY A 115 -16.57 -5.55 9.43
C GLY A 115 -15.07 -5.83 9.45
N MET A 116 -14.36 -5.17 10.37
CA MET A 116 -12.92 -5.34 10.54
C MET A 116 -12.54 -6.78 10.92
N SER A 117 -13.33 -7.46 11.76
CA SER A 117 -13.03 -8.84 12.13
C SER A 117 -13.10 -9.79 10.92
N ILE A 118 -14.03 -9.58 9.98
CA ILE A 118 -14.10 -10.36 8.73
C ILE A 118 -12.82 -10.16 7.89
N GLU A 119 -12.38 -8.92 7.75
CA GLU A 119 -11.17 -8.54 7.02
C GLU A 119 -9.91 -9.16 7.66
N ILE A 120 -9.76 -9.01 8.97
CA ILE A 120 -8.64 -9.53 9.75
C ILE A 120 -8.57 -11.05 9.67
N GLU A 121 -9.70 -11.74 9.83
CA GLU A 121 -9.74 -13.20 9.72
C GLU A 121 -9.42 -13.67 8.29
N LYS A 122 -9.78 -12.90 7.27
CA LYS A 122 -9.38 -13.19 5.89
C LYS A 122 -7.88 -13.02 5.68
N ALA A 123 -7.29 -11.95 6.21
CA ALA A 123 -5.86 -11.68 6.16
C ALA A 123 -5.05 -12.80 6.84
N LYS A 124 -5.46 -13.20 8.05
CA LYS A 124 -4.86 -14.32 8.79
C LYS A 124 -4.94 -15.64 8.01
N LYS A 125 -6.11 -15.97 7.44
CA LYS A 125 -6.28 -17.18 6.59
C LYS A 125 -5.34 -17.17 5.38
N ARG A 126 -5.01 -15.99 4.85
CA ARG A 126 -4.05 -15.81 3.75
C ARG A 126 -2.60 -15.73 4.20
N ARG A 127 -2.33 -15.79 5.52
CA ARG A 127 -0.99 -15.59 6.11
C ARG A 127 -0.38 -14.24 5.74
N GLN A 128 -1.22 -13.23 5.51
CA GLN A 128 -0.74 -11.86 5.33
C GLN A 128 -0.33 -11.30 6.70
N PRO A 129 0.81 -10.60 6.80
CA PRO A 129 1.16 -9.87 8.01
C PRO A 129 0.06 -8.88 8.40
N VAL A 130 -0.39 -8.96 9.65
CA VAL A 130 -1.38 -8.05 10.23
C VAL A 130 -0.69 -7.24 11.31
N ARG A 131 -0.79 -5.92 11.22
CA ARG A 131 -0.21 -4.96 12.17
C ARG A 131 -1.32 -4.11 12.75
N TYR A 132 -1.24 -3.82 14.05
CA TYR A 132 -2.28 -3.13 14.78
C TYR A 132 -1.80 -1.75 15.22
N PHE A 133 -2.65 -0.75 15.08
CA PHE A 133 -2.35 0.64 15.40
C PHE A 133 -3.47 1.24 16.25
N ASN A 134 -3.09 1.85 17.36
CA ASN A 134 -4.03 2.57 18.23
C ASN A 134 -4.52 3.87 17.55
N LYS A 135 -5.42 4.60 18.22
CA LYS A 135 -5.93 5.88 17.72
C LYS A 135 -4.87 6.97 17.44
N ASP A 136 -3.69 6.87 18.06
CA ASP A 136 -2.58 7.81 17.97
C ASP A 136 -1.54 7.38 16.91
N PHE A 137 -1.88 6.36 16.11
CA PHE A 137 -1.06 5.78 15.03
C PHE A 137 0.22 5.10 15.51
N GLU A 138 0.24 4.68 16.78
CA GLU A 138 1.32 3.90 17.36
C GLU A 138 1.04 2.42 17.15
N GLU A 139 2.07 1.68 16.75
CA GLU A 139 1.97 0.23 16.56
C GLU A 139 1.92 -0.47 17.93
N VAL A 140 0.94 -1.38 18.09
CA VAL A 140 0.68 -2.12 19.33
C VAL A 140 0.55 -3.61 19.04
N GLU A 141 0.72 -4.45 20.07
CA GLU A 141 0.63 -5.92 19.91
C GLU A 141 -0.82 -6.40 19.67
N ALA A 142 -1.80 -5.69 20.22
CA ALA A 142 -3.23 -5.98 20.08
C ALA A 142 -4.09 -4.73 20.32
N LEU A 143 -5.33 -4.76 19.81
CA LEU A 143 -6.38 -3.75 20.02
C LEU A 143 -7.48 -4.28 20.93
#